data_AF-A0A929DKV5-F1
#
_entry.id   AF-A0A929DKV5-F1
#
_cell.length_a   1.000
_cell.length_b   1.000
_cell.length_c   1.000
_cell.angle_alpha   90.00
_cell.angle_beta   90.00
_cell.angle_gamma   90.00
#
_symmetry.space_group_name_H-M   'P 1'
#
loop_
_entity.id
_entity.type
_entity.pdbx_description
1 polymer ?
#
loop_
_entity_poly.entity_id
_entity_poly.type
_entity_poly.pdbx_seq_one_letter_code
_entity_poly.pdbx_strand_id
1 'polypeptide(L)'
;DIPIQLKDWIDQYSKEINQIRVDNLTSKDNELKWNNILKNKFSVYKNNYYYQYGPYIDHIKWNQNSPWNEKCPEHPDGPGGHCYAGCAAVAMAQVMKYMEYPKVYDWDSMENTTCGIEIQVLLYDCGVSVDMNYGPESSSASIGDVDDGLIDEFDYSPSNVTYLQRKNSSLYSWRRNIGDDLRIRKTPIIYSGENNDGSASHAFVLDGYKLYTGYNWEYHFNFGWSGSWNGWFKLDCIEPGEHNYNYNQSAVFKIIPSTRGKEEFETVENEIPEVMNLPQNYPNPFNPETTISFTATESTKITEITIYNNNGQKVNTLVSKILPAGEHSVVWNGTDNTGNKVSSGIYYYKMTNGKFTDIKKMLMIK
;
A
#
# COMPACT_ATOMS: atom_id res chain seq x y z
N ASP A 1 -8.58 -5.57 27.90
CA ASP A 1 -7.22 -5.92 28.32
C ASP A 1 -6.32 -6.15 27.13
N ILE A 2 -5.11 -5.60 27.15
CA ILE A 2 -4.09 -5.84 26.11
C ILE A 2 -3.75 -7.34 26.16
N PRO A 3 -3.79 -8.07 25.01
CA PRO A 3 -3.38 -9.47 24.98
C PRO A 3 -2.02 -9.64 25.64
N ILE A 4 -1.87 -10.62 26.52
CA ILE A 4 -0.65 -10.79 27.33
C ILE A 4 0.61 -10.84 26.45
N GLN A 5 0.50 -11.39 25.25
CA GLN A 5 1.56 -11.49 24.26
C GLN A 5 1.95 -10.12 23.65
N LEU A 6 0.96 -9.22 23.46
CA LEU A 6 1.21 -7.85 23.01
C LEU A 6 1.85 -7.02 24.12
N LYS A 7 1.43 -7.25 25.37
CA LYS A 7 2.07 -6.64 26.54
C LYS A 7 3.52 -7.11 26.69
N ASP A 8 3.77 -8.40 26.57
CA ASP A 8 5.13 -8.98 26.60
C ASP A 8 6.01 -8.41 25.48
N TRP A 9 5.44 -8.17 24.29
CA TRP A 9 6.16 -7.55 23.17
C TRP A 9 6.60 -6.11 23.48
N ILE A 10 5.71 -5.29 24.04
CA ILE A 10 6.02 -3.91 24.44
C ILE A 10 7.02 -3.91 25.60
N ASP A 11 6.84 -4.77 26.59
CA ASP A 11 7.74 -4.91 27.73
C ASP A 11 9.14 -5.35 27.28
N GLN A 12 9.22 -6.17 26.23
CA GLN A 12 10.50 -6.58 25.65
C GLN A 12 11.21 -5.44 24.93
N TYR A 13 10.50 -4.60 24.15
CA TYR A 13 11.13 -3.40 23.58
C TYR A 13 11.64 -2.46 24.67
N SER A 14 10.88 -2.29 25.75
CA SER A 14 11.32 -1.49 26.91
C SER A 14 12.61 -2.05 27.51
N LYS A 15 12.72 -3.37 27.66
CA LYS A 15 13.95 -4.04 28.13
C LYS A 15 15.11 -3.89 27.14
N GLU A 16 14.89 -4.10 25.84
CA GLU A 16 15.91 -3.94 24.79
C GLU A 16 16.45 -2.50 24.78
N ILE A 17 15.58 -1.49 24.85
CA ILE A 17 15.96 -0.07 24.92
C ILE A 17 16.77 0.21 26.19
N ASN A 18 16.33 -0.30 27.33
CA ASN A 18 17.06 -0.12 28.59
C ASN A 18 18.42 -0.83 28.57
N GLN A 19 18.52 -2.02 27.97
CA GLN A 19 19.77 -2.76 27.84
C GLN A 19 20.77 -2.00 26.95
N ILE A 20 20.32 -1.50 25.80
CA ILE A 20 21.14 -0.66 24.91
C ILE A 20 21.69 0.55 25.68
N ARG A 21 20.87 1.17 26.54
CA ARG A 21 21.28 2.30 27.39
C ARG A 21 22.28 1.91 28.47
N VAL A 22 22.04 0.81 29.19
CA VAL A 22 22.89 0.35 30.30
C VAL A 22 24.25 -0.12 29.81
N ASP A 23 24.26 -0.92 28.74
CA ASP A 23 25.48 -1.50 28.18
C ASP A 23 26.22 -0.52 27.26
N ASN A 24 25.63 0.65 27.02
CA ASN A 24 26.14 1.66 26.09
C ASN A 24 26.46 1.03 24.72
N LEU A 25 25.60 0.13 24.26
CA LEU A 25 25.79 -0.59 23.00
C LEU A 25 25.63 0.38 21.85
N THR A 26 26.72 0.60 21.11
CA THR A 26 26.71 1.47 19.96
C THR A 26 26.79 0.67 18.67
N SER A 27 25.89 0.98 17.74
CA SER A 27 26.03 0.57 16.35
C SER A 27 26.78 1.69 15.64
N LYS A 28 27.87 1.38 14.92
CA LYS A 28 28.61 2.38 14.13
C LYS A 28 27.68 3.14 13.18
N ASP A 29 26.70 2.46 12.59
CA ASP A 29 25.71 3.08 11.71
C ASP A 29 24.76 4.00 12.49
N ASN A 30 24.35 3.60 13.70
CA ASN A 30 23.52 4.42 14.57
C ASN A 30 24.29 5.60 15.15
N GLU A 31 25.56 5.44 15.52
CA GLU A 31 26.44 6.54 15.93
C GLU A 31 26.61 7.54 14.80
N LEU A 32 26.82 7.08 13.56
CA LEU A 32 26.90 7.97 12.39
C LEU A 32 25.58 8.74 12.20
N LYS A 33 24.46 8.03 12.31
CA LYS A 33 23.12 8.61 12.20
C LYS A 33 22.84 9.65 13.30
N TRP A 34 23.13 9.32 14.55
CA TRP A 34 23.00 10.21 15.71
C TRP A 34 23.97 11.38 15.63
N ASN A 35 25.22 11.16 15.23
CA ASN A 35 26.20 12.22 15.03
C ASN A 35 25.76 13.20 13.93
N ASN A 36 25.10 12.72 12.88
CA ASN A 36 24.54 13.59 11.84
C ASN A 36 23.40 14.45 12.39
N ILE A 37 22.51 13.89 13.23
CA ILE A 37 21.44 14.63 13.91
C ILE A 37 22.03 15.66 14.88
N LEU A 38 22.94 15.23 15.76
CA LEU A 38 23.58 16.09 16.77
C LEU A 38 24.42 17.22 16.18
N LYS A 39 24.95 17.05 14.96
CA LYS A 39 25.70 18.07 14.22
C LYS A 39 24.83 18.93 13.30
N ASN A 40 23.50 18.84 13.40
CA ASN A 40 22.55 19.50 12.49
C ASN A 40 22.82 19.21 11.00
N LYS A 41 23.46 18.08 10.69
CA LYS A 41 23.74 17.64 9.31
C LYS A 41 22.55 16.84 8.77
N PHE A 42 21.41 17.50 8.71
CA PHE A 42 20.20 16.91 8.14
C PHE A 42 20.30 16.70 6.62
N SER A 43 21.30 17.27 5.94
CA SER A 43 21.52 17.07 4.50
C SER A 43 21.71 15.61 4.07
N VAL A 44 22.17 14.74 4.98
CA VAL A 44 22.28 13.29 4.72
C VAL A 44 20.91 12.59 4.79
N TYR A 45 19.93 13.23 5.44
CA TYR A 45 18.52 12.84 5.50
C TYR A 45 17.63 13.71 4.61
N LYS A 46 18.20 14.73 3.94
CA LYS A 46 17.48 15.54 2.96
C LYS A 46 17.38 14.73 1.67
N ASN A 47 16.15 14.34 1.33
CA ASN A 47 15.60 14.34 -0.03
C ASN A 47 16.53 13.94 -1.19
N ASN A 48 17.27 12.84 -1.04
CA ASN A 48 17.89 12.19 -2.20
C ASN A 48 17.10 10.93 -2.49
N TYR A 49 15.90 11.09 -3.06
CA TYR A 49 15.27 9.99 -3.79
C TYR A 49 16.04 9.81 -5.10
N TYR A 50 16.20 8.56 -5.54
CA TYR A 50 16.74 8.26 -6.87
C TYR A 50 15.68 8.47 -7.95
N TYR A 51 14.42 8.17 -7.64
CA TYR A 51 13.30 8.34 -8.56
C TYR A 51 12.07 8.92 -7.85
N GLN A 52 11.37 9.83 -8.51
CA GLN A 52 10.05 10.29 -8.12
C GLN A 52 9.18 10.34 -9.37
N TYR A 53 8.01 9.71 -9.30
CA TYR A 53 6.97 9.79 -10.30
C TYR A 53 5.70 10.29 -9.63
N GLY A 54 4.99 11.21 -10.28
CA GLY A 54 3.89 11.96 -9.65
C GLY A 54 4.36 12.95 -8.55
N PRO A 55 3.41 13.48 -7.75
CA PRO A 55 1.99 13.14 -7.75
C PRO A 55 1.29 13.71 -8.99
N TYR A 56 0.44 12.91 -9.64
CA TYR A 56 -0.22 13.30 -10.88
C TYR A 56 -1.48 14.12 -10.66
N ILE A 57 -2.22 13.89 -9.58
CA ILE A 57 -3.54 14.48 -9.34
C ILE A 57 -3.62 15.26 -8.04
N ASP A 58 -2.49 15.60 -7.41
CA ASP A 58 -2.52 16.38 -6.17
C ASP A 58 -3.16 17.77 -6.34
N HIS A 59 -3.31 18.27 -7.56
CA HIS A 59 -4.03 19.52 -7.83
C HIS A 59 -5.56 19.34 -7.90
N ILE A 60 -6.08 18.12 -8.08
CA ILE A 60 -7.52 17.81 -8.07
C ILE A 60 -7.95 17.53 -6.62
N LYS A 61 -8.82 18.36 -6.06
CA LYS A 61 -9.20 18.40 -4.63
C LYS A 61 -10.71 18.20 -4.46
N TRP A 62 -11.22 17.07 -4.92
CA TRP A 62 -12.65 16.76 -4.84
C TRP A 62 -13.05 16.16 -3.47
N ASN A 63 -14.35 16.16 -3.17
CA ASN A 63 -14.90 15.69 -1.90
C ASN A 63 -16.20 14.90 -2.11
N GLN A 64 -16.75 14.38 -1.01
CA GLN A 64 -17.92 13.50 -0.99
C GLN A 64 -19.18 14.12 -0.40
N ASN A 65 -19.05 15.23 0.33
CA ASN A 65 -20.14 15.94 1.00
C ASN A 65 -20.65 17.11 0.16
N SER A 66 -21.62 17.87 0.66
CA SER A 66 -22.12 19.07 -0.03
C SER A 66 -20.98 20.07 -0.29
N PRO A 67 -20.88 20.64 -1.51
CA PRO A 67 -21.84 20.56 -2.62
C PRO A 67 -21.59 19.42 -3.64
N TRP A 68 -20.64 18.51 -3.40
CA TRP A 68 -20.22 17.47 -4.35
C TRP A 68 -21.28 16.38 -4.57
N ASN A 69 -22.16 16.18 -3.59
CA ASN A 69 -23.17 15.13 -3.59
C ASN A 69 -24.58 15.56 -3.98
N GLU A 70 -24.77 16.76 -4.54
CA GLU A 70 -26.12 17.30 -4.84
C GLU A 70 -26.90 16.51 -5.91
N LYS A 71 -26.26 15.57 -6.62
CA LYS A 71 -26.92 14.60 -7.52
C LYS A 71 -27.17 13.23 -6.89
N CYS A 72 -26.59 12.98 -5.72
CA CYS A 72 -26.83 11.74 -4.97
C CYS A 72 -28.26 11.73 -4.40
N PRO A 73 -28.79 10.58 -3.96
CA PRO A 73 -30.15 10.50 -3.41
C PRO A 73 -30.38 11.47 -2.25
N GLU A 74 -31.56 12.10 -2.21
CA GLU A 74 -31.96 12.96 -1.11
C GLU A 74 -32.07 12.17 0.21
N HIS A 75 -31.55 12.73 1.29
CA HIS A 75 -31.72 12.20 2.64
C HIS A 75 -31.67 13.35 3.66
N PRO A 76 -32.65 13.48 4.57
CA PRO A 76 -32.74 14.61 5.49
C PRO A 76 -31.53 14.74 6.43
N ASP A 77 -30.95 13.61 6.85
CA ASP A 77 -29.77 13.57 7.72
C ASP A 77 -28.43 13.66 6.95
N GLY A 78 -28.48 13.68 5.61
CA GLY A 78 -27.29 13.73 4.76
C GLY A 78 -26.73 15.16 4.59
N PRO A 79 -25.43 15.32 4.31
CA PRO A 79 -24.84 16.64 4.11
C PRO A 79 -25.49 17.36 2.93
N GLY A 80 -26.01 18.56 3.20
CA GLY A 80 -26.75 19.35 2.20
C GLY A 80 -28.06 18.70 1.76
N GLY A 81 -28.63 17.80 2.55
CA GLY A 81 -29.91 17.12 2.25
C GLY A 81 -29.77 15.90 1.33
N HIS A 82 -28.56 15.39 1.11
CA HIS A 82 -28.30 14.26 0.22
C HIS A 82 -27.34 13.26 0.88
N CYS A 83 -27.43 11.98 0.50
CA CYS A 83 -26.45 10.96 0.86
C CYS A 83 -25.04 11.37 0.40
N TYR A 84 -23.99 10.85 1.05
CA TYR A 84 -22.62 11.08 0.59
C TYR A 84 -22.40 10.50 -0.82
N ALA A 85 -21.52 11.10 -1.62
CA ALA A 85 -21.18 10.55 -2.94
C ALA A 85 -20.48 9.18 -2.85
N GLY A 86 -19.73 8.95 -1.77
CA GLY A 86 -18.99 7.71 -1.55
C GLY A 86 -17.53 7.78 -2.01
N CYS A 87 -16.65 7.11 -1.26
CA CYS A 87 -15.21 7.22 -1.47
C CYS A 87 -14.75 6.58 -2.78
N ALA A 88 -15.34 5.44 -3.16
CA ALA A 88 -15.06 4.76 -4.43
C ALA A 88 -15.40 5.66 -5.62
N ALA A 89 -16.56 6.30 -5.60
CA ALA A 89 -17.00 7.22 -6.65
C ALA A 89 -16.07 8.43 -6.79
N VAL A 90 -15.66 9.05 -5.68
CA VAL A 90 -14.71 10.18 -5.71
C VAL A 90 -13.32 9.75 -6.18
N ALA A 91 -12.81 8.60 -5.73
CA ALA A 91 -11.51 8.10 -6.21
C ALA A 91 -11.54 7.84 -7.72
N MET A 92 -12.58 7.16 -8.20
CA MET A 92 -12.80 6.86 -9.60
C MET A 92 -12.93 8.12 -10.46
N ALA A 93 -13.78 9.06 -10.05
CA ALA A 93 -14.01 10.30 -10.77
C ALA A 93 -12.74 11.17 -10.87
N GLN A 94 -11.89 11.20 -9.83
CA GLN A 94 -10.60 11.92 -9.88
C GLN A 94 -9.62 11.29 -10.89
N VAL A 95 -9.58 9.95 -10.98
CA VAL A 95 -8.78 9.26 -12.01
C VAL A 95 -9.33 9.53 -13.41
N MET A 96 -10.65 9.51 -13.59
CA MET A 96 -11.30 9.82 -14.86
C MET A 96 -11.07 11.27 -15.28
N LYS A 97 -11.11 12.23 -14.34
CA LYS A 97 -10.77 13.63 -14.58
C LYS A 97 -9.33 13.79 -15.05
N TYR A 98 -8.39 13.06 -14.47
CA TYR A 98 -6.99 13.07 -14.94
C TYR A 98 -6.86 12.53 -16.37
N MET A 99 -7.65 11.53 -16.74
CA MET A 99 -7.67 10.95 -18.08
C MET A 99 -8.48 11.77 -19.09
N GLU A 100 -9.36 12.65 -18.62
CA GLU A 100 -10.38 13.36 -19.41
C GLU A 100 -11.13 12.40 -20.34
N TYR A 101 -11.63 11.31 -19.74
CA TYR A 101 -12.28 10.21 -20.42
C TYR A 101 -13.35 9.53 -19.53
N PRO A 102 -14.53 9.17 -20.09
CA PRO A 102 -14.93 9.18 -21.51
C PRO A 102 -15.30 10.57 -22.06
N LYS A 103 -15.26 10.74 -23.39
CA LYS A 103 -15.50 12.04 -24.07
C LYS A 103 -16.95 12.54 -24.03
N VAL A 104 -17.85 11.80 -23.38
CA VAL A 104 -19.25 12.22 -23.18
C VAL A 104 -19.40 13.32 -22.13
N TYR A 105 -18.41 13.47 -21.24
CA TYR A 105 -18.39 14.52 -20.22
C TYR A 105 -17.69 15.79 -20.70
N ASP A 106 -18.15 16.95 -20.22
CA ASP A 106 -17.48 18.25 -20.43
C ASP A 106 -16.34 18.43 -19.41
N TRP A 107 -15.20 17.78 -19.69
CA TRP A 107 -14.04 17.81 -18.80
C TRP A 107 -13.47 19.21 -18.58
N ASP A 108 -13.57 20.11 -19.56
CA ASP A 108 -13.04 21.47 -19.47
C ASP A 108 -13.78 22.30 -18.42
N SER A 109 -15.08 22.02 -18.21
CA SER A 109 -15.90 22.67 -17.18
C SER A 109 -15.63 22.16 -15.75
N MET A 110 -15.00 20.99 -15.60
CA MET A 110 -14.76 20.37 -14.31
C MET A 110 -13.51 20.94 -13.64
N GLU A 111 -13.72 21.94 -12.78
CA GLU A 111 -12.66 22.58 -12.01
C GLU A 111 -11.98 21.64 -11.01
N ASN A 112 -10.70 21.89 -10.76
CA ASN A 112 -9.89 21.01 -9.92
C ASN A 112 -10.23 21.12 -8.43
N THR A 113 -10.63 22.29 -7.94
CA THR A 113 -10.85 22.54 -6.50
C THR A 113 -12.24 23.07 -6.16
N THR A 114 -13.08 23.29 -7.16
CA THR A 114 -14.41 23.87 -6.99
C THR A 114 -15.43 22.93 -7.61
N CYS A 115 -16.47 22.61 -6.84
CA CYS A 115 -17.53 21.75 -7.33
C CYS A 115 -18.41 22.50 -8.34
N GLY A 116 -18.74 21.84 -9.44
CA GLY A 116 -19.71 22.28 -10.44
C GLY A 116 -20.69 21.15 -10.80
N ILE A 117 -21.73 21.48 -11.56
CA ILE A 117 -22.82 20.54 -11.89
C ILE A 117 -22.31 19.28 -12.60
N GLU A 118 -21.37 19.42 -13.52
CA GLU A 118 -20.79 18.29 -14.27
C GLU A 118 -20.01 17.34 -13.34
N ILE A 119 -19.36 17.87 -12.30
CA ILE A 119 -18.67 17.05 -11.31
C ILE A 119 -19.69 16.29 -10.46
N GLN A 120 -20.79 16.93 -10.05
CA GLN A 120 -21.85 16.24 -9.29
C GLN A 120 -22.48 15.11 -10.10
N VAL A 121 -22.71 15.32 -11.40
CA VAL A 121 -23.20 14.29 -12.32
C VAL A 121 -22.21 13.15 -12.43
N LEU A 122 -20.94 13.44 -12.71
CA LEU A 122 -19.89 12.41 -12.77
C LEU A 122 -19.78 11.61 -11.47
N LEU A 123 -19.81 12.26 -10.32
CA LEU A 123 -19.75 11.58 -9.02
C LEU A 123 -20.95 10.65 -8.79
N TYR A 124 -22.14 11.07 -9.22
CA TYR A 124 -23.33 10.23 -9.16
C TYR A 124 -23.23 9.04 -10.11
N ASP A 125 -22.83 9.27 -11.37
CA ASP A 125 -22.67 8.21 -12.37
C ASP A 125 -21.63 7.17 -11.92
N CYS A 126 -20.49 7.63 -11.39
CA CYS A 126 -19.49 6.74 -10.80
C CYS A 126 -20.09 5.91 -9.65
N GLY A 127 -20.93 6.50 -8.78
CA GLY A 127 -21.58 5.76 -7.71
C GLY A 127 -22.59 4.73 -8.23
N VAL A 128 -23.40 5.07 -9.24
CA VAL A 128 -24.33 4.13 -9.86
C VAL A 128 -23.59 2.96 -10.50
N SER A 129 -22.47 3.21 -11.18
CA SER A 129 -21.69 2.16 -11.86
C SER A 129 -21.08 1.09 -10.95
N VAL A 130 -21.00 1.35 -9.64
CA VAL A 130 -20.42 0.45 -8.64
C VAL A 130 -21.47 -0.02 -7.61
N ASP A 131 -22.75 0.03 -7.99
CA ASP A 131 -23.88 -0.36 -7.13
C ASP A 131 -23.82 0.29 -5.73
N MET A 132 -23.51 1.58 -5.68
CA MET A 132 -23.28 2.31 -4.43
C MET A 132 -24.45 2.17 -3.45
N ASN A 133 -24.14 1.68 -2.24
CA ASN A 133 -25.06 1.74 -1.11
C ASN A 133 -25.03 3.14 -0.50
N TYR A 134 -25.89 4.03 -1.01
CA TYR A 134 -25.97 5.43 -0.58
C TYR A 134 -26.50 5.58 0.84
N GLY A 135 -25.80 6.35 1.67
CA GLY A 135 -26.22 6.65 3.03
C GLY A 135 -25.91 8.09 3.50
N PRO A 136 -26.62 8.57 4.53
CA PRO A 136 -26.48 9.93 5.05
C PRO A 136 -25.21 10.15 5.87
N GLU A 137 -24.65 9.10 6.47
CA GLU A 137 -23.41 9.17 7.27
C GLU A 137 -22.19 8.68 6.49
N SER A 138 -22.39 7.75 5.57
CA SER A 138 -21.40 7.26 4.62
C SER A 138 -22.10 6.55 3.47
N SER A 139 -21.44 6.48 2.31
CA SER A 139 -21.85 5.65 1.18
C SER A 139 -20.71 4.70 0.82
N SER A 140 -21.03 3.44 0.56
CA SER A 140 -20.05 2.38 0.37
C SER A 140 -20.33 1.53 -0.86
N ALA A 141 -19.26 1.06 -1.49
CA ALA A 141 -19.26 0.15 -2.62
C ALA A 141 -18.05 -0.79 -2.49
N SER A 142 -18.12 -1.96 -3.12
CA SER A 142 -16.95 -2.85 -3.19
C SER A 142 -15.93 -2.28 -4.18
N ILE A 143 -14.65 -2.31 -3.80
CA ILE A 143 -13.57 -1.86 -4.68
C ILE A 143 -13.35 -2.81 -5.86
N GLY A 144 -13.81 -4.05 -5.73
CA GLY A 144 -13.84 -5.01 -6.83
C GLY A 144 -14.98 -4.78 -7.82
N ASP A 145 -15.87 -3.81 -7.59
CA ASP A 145 -16.91 -3.45 -8.57
C ASP A 145 -16.45 -2.25 -9.43
N VAL A 146 -15.35 -1.60 -9.05
CA VAL A 146 -14.81 -0.42 -9.74
C VAL A 146 -14.22 -0.78 -11.11
N ASP A 147 -13.57 -1.93 -11.25
CA ASP A 147 -13.06 -2.36 -12.55
C ASP A 147 -14.19 -2.72 -13.50
N ASP A 148 -15.22 -3.43 -13.03
CA ASP A 148 -16.44 -3.71 -13.81
C ASP A 148 -17.13 -2.39 -14.22
N GLY A 149 -17.35 -1.46 -13.29
CA GLY A 149 -17.96 -0.15 -13.60
C GLY A 149 -17.15 0.66 -14.62
N LEU A 150 -15.83 0.71 -14.50
CA LEU A 150 -14.95 1.37 -15.49
C LEU A 150 -15.08 0.75 -16.88
N ILE A 151 -15.14 -0.59 -16.96
CA ILE A 151 -15.22 -1.33 -18.22
C ILE A 151 -16.61 -1.18 -18.85
N ASP A 152 -17.65 -1.49 -18.09
CA ASP A 152 -19.00 -1.69 -18.60
C ASP A 152 -19.73 -0.35 -18.83
N GLU A 153 -19.49 0.65 -17.98
CA GLU A 153 -20.22 1.93 -18.04
C GLU A 153 -19.37 3.07 -18.64
N PHE A 154 -18.04 3.00 -18.54
CA PHE A 154 -17.15 4.09 -18.96
C PHE A 154 -16.19 3.77 -20.11
N ASP A 155 -16.33 2.61 -20.75
CA ASP A 155 -15.54 2.19 -21.93
C ASP A 155 -14.02 2.22 -21.67
N TYR A 156 -13.60 1.73 -20.50
CA TYR A 156 -12.20 1.39 -20.23
C TYR A 156 -11.87 -0.03 -20.74
N SER A 157 -10.61 -0.26 -21.07
CA SER A 157 -10.20 -1.50 -21.76
C SER A 157 -10.27 -2.74 -20.84
N PRO A 158 -11.10 -3.75 -21.14
CA PRO A 158 -11.24 -4.95 -20.30
C PRO A 158 -9.97 -5.82 -20.28
N SER A 159 -9.11 -5.72 -21.29
CA SER A 159 -7.81 -6.40 -21.28
C SER A 159 -6.79 -5.77 -20.35
N ASN A 160 -7.08 -4.58 -19.83
CA ASN A 160 -6.13 -3.75 -19.11
C ASN A 160 -6.53 -3.59 -17.65
N VAL A 161 -7.74 -3.09 -17.34
CA VAL A 161 -8.15 -2.83 -15.95
C VAL A 161 -8.08 -4.11 -15.11
N THR A 162 -7.51 -4.05 -13.91
CA THR A 162 -7.36 -5.23 -13.06
C THR A 162 -7.46 -4.88 -11.58
N TYR A 163 -8.46 -5.44 -10.89
CA TYR A 163 -8.50 -5.48 -9.44
C TYR A 163 -7.50 -6.49 -8.85
N LEU A 164 -6.71 -6.07 -7.86
CA LEU A 164 -5.81 -6.95 -7.12
C LEU A 164 -5.91 -6.67 -5.61
N GLN A 165 -5.81 -7.74 -4.82
CA GLN A 165 -5.70 -7.67 -3.36
C GLN A 165 -4.24 -7.77 -2.93
N ARG A 166 -3.82 -6.90 -2.00
CA ARG A 166 -2.45 -6.86 -1.48
C ARG A 166 -2.04 -8.18 -0.84
N LYS A 167 -2.96 -8.86 -0.14
CA LYS A 167 -2.72 -10.17 0.51
C LYS A 167 -2.37 -11.29 -0.47
N ASN A 168 -2.81 -11.17 -1.73
CA ASN A 168 -2.58 -12.17 -2.78
C ASN A 168 -1.34 -11.85 -3.63
N SER A 169 -0.61 -10.78 -3.30
CA SER A 169 0.57 -10.33 -4.03
C SER A 169 1.81 -10.30 -3.12
N SER A 170 2.97 -10.62 -3.67
CA SER A 170 4.26 -10.27 -3.06
C SER A 170 4.43 -8.75 -3.02
N LEU A 171 5.29 -8.24 -2.12
CA LEU A 171 5.54 -6.80 -2.05
C LEU A 171 6.22 -6.27 -3.32
N TYR A 172 7.12 -7.03 -3.95
CA TYR A 172 7.77 -6.56 -5.18
C TYR A 172 6.79 -6.59 -6.36
N SER A 173 5.96 -7.62 -6.53
CA SER A 173 4.91 -7.61 -7.57
C SER A 173 3.94 -6.43 -7.37
N TRP A 174 3.52 -6.18 -6.13
CA TRP A 174 2.69 -5.02 -5.81
C TRP A 174 3.34 -3.70 -6.19
N ARG A 175 4.61 -3.51 -5.82
CA ARG A 175 5.41 -2.33 -6.17
C ARG A 175 5.66 -2.21 -7.67
N ARG A 176 5.82 -3.33 -8.36
CA ARG A 176 6.01 -3.38 -9.81
C ARG A 176 4.74 -2.94 -10.52
N ASN A 177 3.56 -3.41 -10.10
CA ASN A 177 2.28 -2.93 -10.64
C ASN A 177 2.11 -1.42 -10.43
N ILE A 178 2.38 -0.92 -9.21
CA ILE A 178 2.37 0.52 -8.91
C ILE A 178 3.35 1.27 -9.81
N GLY A 179 4.58 0.75 -9.94
CA GLY A 179 5.62 1.34 -10.76
C GLY A 179 5.26 1.36 -12.24
N ASP A 180 4.71 0.28 -12.79
CA ASP A 180 4.34 0.19 -14.20
C ASP A 180 3.22 1.19 -14.53
N ASP A 181 2.20 1.29 -13.68
CA ASP A 181 1.12 2.27 -13.87
C ASP A 181 1.63 3.71 -13.74
N LEU A 182 2.35 4.03 -12.67
CA LEU A 182 2.77 5.41 -12.44
C LEU A 182 3.91 5.86 -13.35
N ARG A 183 4.96 5.04 -13.56
CA ARG A 183 6.10 5.42 -14.39
C ARG A 183 5.83 5.24 -15.88
N ILE A 184 5.35 4.06 -16.27
CA ILE A 184 5.28 3.67 -17.69
C ILE A 184 3.99 4.19 -18.31
N ARG A 185 2.85 3.91 -17.67
CA ARG A 185 1.53 4.30 -18.19
C ARG A 185 1.15 5.74 -17.87
N LYS A 186 1.77 6.30 -16.83
CA LYS A 186 1.42 7.59 -16.22
C LYS A 186 -0.07 7.61 -15.85
N THR A 187 -0.50 6.56 -15.16
CA THR A 187 -1.89 6.31 -14.78
C THR A 187 -1.99 6.26 -13.26
N PRO A 188 -2.78 7.13 -12.61
CA PRO A 188 -3.12 7.00 -11.20
C PRO A 188 -3.90 5.73 -10.93
N ILE A 189 -3.77 5.21 -9.71
CA ILE A 189 -4.31 3.92 -9.28
C ILE A 189 -5.40 4.18 -8.25
N ILE A 190 -6.58 3.57 -8.43
CA ILE A 190 -7.60 3.56 -7.37
C ILE A 190 -7.15 2.55 -6.32
N TYR A 191 -7.01 2.98 -5.08
CA TYR A 191 -6.44 2.21 -3.97
C TYR A 191 -7.43 2.18 -2.81
N SER A 192 -7.39 1.14 -2.00
CA SER A 192 -8.17 1.08 -0.77
C SER A 192 -7.42 0.40 0.35
N GLY A 193 -7.90 0.64 1.57
CA GLY A 193 -7.49 -0.08 2.76
C GLY A 193 -8.54 0.02 3.84
N GLU A 194 -8.34 -0.79 4.87
CA GLU A 194 -9.19 -0.87 6.05
C GLU A 194 -8.39 -0.53 7.29
N ASN A 195 -9.11 -0.08 8.31
CA ASN A 195 -8.57 -0.01 9.65
C ASN A 195 -8.36 -1.41 10.25
N ASN A 196 -7.75 -1.45 11.43
CA ASN A 196 -7.27 -2.67 12.07
C ASN A 196 -8.38 -3.63 12.51
N ASP A 197 -9.57 -3.11 12.81
CA ASP A 197 -10.72 -3.88 13.23
C ASP A 197 -11.74 -4.12 12.09
N GLY A 198 -11.45 -3.61 10.88
CA GLY A 198 -12.32 -3.73 9.70
C GLY A 198 -13.63 -2.94 9.80
N SER A 199 -13.79 -2.09 10.82
CA SER A 199 -15.00 -1.28 11.00
C SER A 199 -15.10 -0.11 10.01
N ALA A 200 -14.00 0.27 9.37
CA ALA A 200 -13.96 1.30 8.36
C ALA A 200 -13.02 0.91 7.21
N SER A 201 -13.57 0.89 6.00
CA SER A 201 -12.82 0.85 4.74
C SER A 201 -12.84 2.23 4.09
N HIS A 202 -11.82 2.54 3.29
CA HIS A 202 -11.80 3.77 2.50
C HIS A 202 -11.14 3.54 1.15
N ALA A 203 -11.63 4.26 0.14
CA ALA A 203 -11.08 4.29 -1.20
C ALA A 203 -10.47 5.67 -1.48
N PHE A 204 -9.31 5.67 -2.13
CA PHE A 204 -8.52 6.86 -2.40
C PHE A 204 -7.66 6.62 -3.65
N VAL A 205 -6.88 7.62 -4.07
CA VAL A 205 -6.05 7.51 -5.26
C VAL A 205 -4.57 7.48 -4.88
N LEU A 206 -3.83 6.50 -5.39
CA LEU A 206 -2.37 6.45 -5.36
C LEU A 206 -1.86 7.01 -6.69
N ASP A 207 -1.23 8.18 -6.67
CA ASP A 207 -0.87 8.94 -7.87
C ASP A 207 0.61 9.32 -7.95
N GLY A 208 1.43 8.81 -7.03
CA GLY A 208 2.88 9.00 -7.08
C GLY A 208 3.67 8.01 -6.22
N TYR A 209 4.96 7.85 -6.52
CA TYR A 209 5.90 7.15 -5.65
C TYR A 209 7.28 7.85 -5.64
N LYS A 210 7.98 7.73 -4.50
CA LYS A 210 9.40 8.09 -4.32
C LYS A 210 10.18 6.84 -3.94
N LEU A 211 11.32 6.62 -4.59
CA LEU A 211 12.28 5.58 -4.26
C LEU A 211 13.57 6.19 -3.72
N TYR A 212 13.86 5.95 -2.45
CA TYR A 212 15.04 6.48 -1.77
C TYR A 212 16.23 5.51 -1.81
N THR A 213 17.42 6.06 -1.59
CA THR A 213 18.64 5.30 -1.36
C THR A 213 18.44 4.28 -0.23
N GLY A 214 18.77 3.00 -0.45
CA GLY A 214 18.50 1.93 0.51
C GLY A 214 17.10 1.31 0.40
N TYR A 215 16.40 1.53 -0.72
CA TYR A 215 15.14 0.87 -1.10
C TYR A 215 13.95 1.16 -0.18
N ASN A 216 13.93 2.37 0.40
CA ASN A 216 12.74 2.89 1.07
C ASN A 216 11.81 3.51 0.03
N TRP A 217 10.52 3.21 0.14
CA TRP A 217 9.49 3.72 -0.77
C TRP A 217 8.49 4.56 0.00
N GLU A 218 8.10 5.67 -0.60
CA GLU A 218 6.92 6.43 -0.20
C GLU A 218 5.97 6.55 -1.40
N TYR A 219 4.68 6.65 -1.12
CA TYR A 219 3.60 6.69 -2.09
C TYR A 219 2.76 7.91 -1.80
N HIS A 220 2.42 8.66 -2.84
CA HIS A 220 1.53 9.79 -2.70
C HIS A 220 0.09 9.32 -2.79
N PHE A 221 -0.73 9.77 -1.85
CA PHE A 221 -2.15 9.47 -1.80
C PHE A 221 -2.99 10.75 -1.83
N ASN A 222 -4.06 10.72 -2.62
CA ASN A 222 -5.15 11.68 -2.58
C ASN A 222 -6.38 11.02 -1.96
N PHE A 223 -6.79 11.47 -0.76
CA PHE A 223 -7.84 10.82 0.02
C PHE A 223 -9.27 11.21 -0.37
N GLY A 224 -9.45 12.14 -1.31
CA GLY A 224 -10.78 12.60 -1.73
C GLY A 224 -11.51 13.43 -0.67
N TRP A 225 -10.75 14.19 0.12
CA TRP A 225 -11.25 15.08 1.19
C TRP A 225 -10.83 16.53 0.96
N SER A 226 -11.02 17.05 -0.26
CA SER A 226 -10.59 18.41 -0.62
C SER A 226 -9.11 18.69 -0.36
N GLY A 227 -8.27 17.66 -0.47
CA GLY A 227 -6.83 17.74 -0.25
C GLY A 227 -6.38 17.63 1.21
N SER A 228 -7.30 17.54 2.17
CA SER A 228 -6.97 17.24 3.56
C SER A 228 -6.22 15.92 3.64
N TRP A 229 -5.05 15.95 4.28
CA TRP A 229 -4.17 14.80 4.52
C TRP A 229 -3.57 14.14 3.28
N ASN A 230 -3.75 14.69 2.09
CA ASN A 230 -2.98 14.25 0.93
C ASN A 230 -1.48 14.34 1.24
N GLY A 231 -0.71 13.38 0.76
CA GLY A 231 0.72 13.38 1.01
C GLY A 231 1.41 12.06 0.77
N TRP A 232 2.64 11.99 1.22
CA TRP A 232 3.55 10.85 1.04
C TRP A 232 3.52 9.93 2.26
N PHE A 233 3.18 8.67 2.05
CA PHE A 233 3.04 7.65 3.10
C PHE A 233 3.79 6.38 2.72
N LYS A 234 4.02 5.49 3.70
CA LYS A 234 4.44 4.11 3.41
C LYS A 234 3.21 3.22 3.23
N LEU A 235 3.30 2.15 2.45
CA LEU A 235 2.17 1.22 2.26
C LEU A 235 1.75 0.53 3.58
N ASP A 236 2.66 0.39 4.54
CA ASP A 236 2.40 -0.20 5.86
C ASP A 236 2.16 0.86 6.95
N CYS A 237 2.00 2.14 6.56
CA CYS A 237 1.72 3.25 7.47
C CYS A 237 0.98 4.36 6.70
N ILE A 238 -0.25 4.05 6.27
CA ILE A 238 -1.20 4.96 5.64
C ILE A 238 -2.11 5.53 6.75
N GLU A 239 -1.63 6.58 7.41
CA GLU A 239 -2.26 7.17 8.62
C GLU A 239 -2.60 8.66 8.42
N PRO A 240 -3.64 9.00 7.64
CA PRO A 240 -4.06 10.39 7.47
C PRO A 240 -4.89 10.86 8.68
N GLY A 241 -4.38 11.84 9.42
CA GLY A 241 -5.06 12.36 10.60
C GLY A 241 -5.18 11.30 11.70
N GLU A 242 -6.42 10.97 12.09
CA GLU A 242 -6.73 9.94 13.10
C GLU A 242 -7.09 8.57 12.47
N HIS A 243 -7.07 8.47 11.13
CA HIS A 243 -7.44 7.25 10.41
C HIS A 243 -6.23 6.35 10.17
N ASN A 244 -6.47 5.05 9.94
CA ASN A 244 -5.45 4.11 9.45
C ASN A 244 -6.05 3.18 8.38
N TYR A 245 -5.30 2.92 7.31
CA TYR A 245 -5.74 2.08 6.18
C TYR A 245 -4.70 1.01 5.83
N ASN A 246 -4.11 0.40 6.86
CA ASN A 246 -2.99 -0.53 6.73
C ASN A 246 -3.42 -1.99 6.45
N TYR A 247 -4.72 -2.30 6.55
CA TYR A 247 -5.25 -3.65 6.48
C TYR A 247 -6.09 -3.85 5.22
N ASN A 248 -6.26 -5.12 4.81
CA ASN A 248 -7.08 -5.55 3.67
C ASN A 248 -6.95 -4.69 2.40
N GLN A 249 -5.73 -4.22 2.13
CA GLN A 249 -5.49 -3.31 1.01
C GLN A 249 -5.81 -3.96 -0.34
N SER A 250 -6.37 -3.18 -1.24
CA SER A 250 -6.60 -3.57 -2.63
C SER A 250 -6.43 -2.37 -3.55
N ALA A 251 -6.32 -2.63 -4.85
CA ALA A 251 -6.15 -1.58 -5.85
C ALA A 251 -6.65 -2.04 -7.21
N VAL A 252 -7.12 -1.08 -7.99
CA VAL A 252 -7.48 -1.23 -9.40
C VAL A 252 -6.37 -0.62 -10.24
N PHE A 253 -5.63 -1.47 -10.93
CA PHE A 253 -4.50 -1.10 -11.80
C PHE A 253 -4.95 -0.98 -13.25
N LYS A 254 -4.08 -0.39 -14.07
CA LYS A 254 -4.16 -0.32 -15.54
C LYS A 254 -5.46 0.31 -16.03
N ILE A 255 -5.89 1.36 -15.34
CA ILE A 255 -7.06 2.19 -15.68
C ILE A 255 -6.73 2.96 -16.98
N ILE A 256 -6.96 2.32 -18.12
CA ILE A 256 -6.61 2.84 -19.45
C ILE A 256 -7.87 2.87 -20.33
N PRO A 257 -8.24 4.03 -20.91
CA PRO A 257 -9.32 4.14 -21.88
C PRO A 257 -9.18 3.16 -23.05
N SER A 258 -10.27 2.59 -23.54
CA SER A 258 -10.25 1.66 -24.69
C SER A 258 -9.64 2.28 -25.95
N THR A 259 -9.82 3.60 -26.11
CA THR A 259 -9.35 4.40 -27.26
C THR A 259 -7.88 4.80 -27.20
N ARG A 260 -7.19 4.65 -26.06
CA ARG A 260 -5.76 5.02 -25.93
C ARG A 260 -4.82 4.12 -26.73
N GLY A 261 -5.37 3.14 -27.46
CA GLY A 261 -4.65 2.30 -28.42
C GLY A 261 -3.79 1.24 -27.74
N LYS A 262 -3.52 0.17 -28.48
CA LYS A 262 -2.46 -0.80 -28.16
C LYS A 262 -1.09 -0.15 -28.40
N GLU A 263 -0.81 0.99 -27.76
CA GLU A 263 0.57 1.40 -27.62
C GLU A 263 1.24 0.29 -26.83
N GLU A 264 2.11 -0.47 -27.50
CA GLU A 264 3.13 -1.25 -26.82
C GLU A 264 3.89 -0.22 -25.99
N PHE A 265 3.52 -0.10 -24.72
CA PHE A 265 4.36 0.57 -23.76
C PHE A 265 5.71 -0.11 -23.90
N GLU A 266 6.69 0.56 -24.53
CA GLU A 266 8.04 0.03 -24.66
C GLU A 266 8.41 -0.43 -23.25
N THR A 267 8.60 -1.74 -23.09
CA THR A 267 9.02 -2.31 -21.83
C THR A 267 10.44 -1.80 -21.64
N VAL A 268 10.58 -0.63 -21.04
CA VAL A 268 11.89 -0.13 -20.63
C VAL A 268 12.37 -1.16 -19.61
N GLU A 269 13.30 -1.99 -20.06
CA GLU A 269 13.83 -3.10 -19.31
C GLU A 269 14.41 -2.56 -17.99
N ASN A 270 13.79 -2.95 -16.88
CA ASN A 270 14.31 -2.90 -15.51
C ASN A 270 14.91 -1.56 -15.03
N GLU A 271 14.13 -0.47 -15.04
CA GLU A 271 14.47 0.70 -14.21
C GLU A 271 14.07 0.56 -12.72
N ILE A 272 13.23 -0.42 -12.36
CA ILE A 272 13.14 -0.82 -10.95
C ILE A 272 14.21 -1.90 -10.78
N PRO A 273 15.31 -1.63 -10.06
CA PRO A 273 16.34 -2.65 -9.93
C PRO A 273 15.73 -3.85 -9.20
N GLU A 274 15.90 -5.06 -9.75
CA GLU A 274 15.68 -6.28 -8.99
C GLU A 274 16.73 -6.33 -7.89
N VAL A 275 16.28 -6.21 -6.65
CA VAL A 275 17.16 -6.02 -5.50
C VAL A 275 16.84 -7.10 -4.50
N MET A 276 17.87 -7.69 -3.91
CA MET A 276 17.69 -8.56 -2.76
C MET A 276 16.90 -7.84 -1.67
N ASN A 277 15.76 -8.43 -1.31
CA ASN A 277 14.82 -7.82 -0.39
C ASN A 277 14.13 -8.89 0.44
N LEU A 278 14.01 -8.63 1.74
CA LEU A 278 13.26 -9.43 2.69
C LEU A 278 12.20 -8.53 3.35
N PRO A 279 11.01 -8.37 2.76
CA PRO A 279 9.92 -7.60 3.37
C PRO A 279 9.38 -8.25 4.64
N GLN A 280 8.59 -7.47 5.40
CA GLN A 280 7.86 -7.97 6.56
C GLN A 280 6.88 -9.07 6.16
N ASN A 281 6.82 -10.17 6.93
CA ASN A 281 5.92 -11.30 6.72
C ASN A 281 4.47 -10.85 6.87
N TYR A 282 3.57 -11.49 6.13
CA TYR A 282 2.14 -11.18 6.17
C TYR A 282 1.30 -12.48 6.28
N PRO A 283 0.30 -12.52 7.18
CA PRO A 283 0.00 -11.51 8.20
C PRO A 283 1.10 -11.44 9.29
N ASN A 284 1.15 -10.33 10.03
CA ASN A 284 1.95 -10.16 11.25
C ASN A 284 1.24 -9.16 12.18
N PRO A 285 0.73 -9.55 13.37
CA PRO A 285 0.81 -10.88 13.97
C PRO A 285 0.07 -11.97 13.16
N PHE A 286 0.38 -13.24 13.41
CA PHE A 286 -0.21 -14.36 12.64
C PHE A 286 -0.64 -15.56 13.50
N ASN A 287 -1.60 -16.34 13.00
CA ASN A 287 -2.11 -17.58 13.64
C ASN A 287 -2.74 -18.53 12.59
N PRO A 288 -2.32 -19.81 12.46
CA PRO A 288 -1.01 -20.33 12.83
C PRO A 288 0.05 -20.06 11.76
N GLU A 289 -0.34 -19.50 10.61
CA GLU A 289 0.53 -19.39 9.43
C GLU A 289 0.76 -17.97 8.95
N THR A 290 1.94 -17.76 8.36
CA THR A 290 2.34 -16.51 7.72
C THR A 290 3.14 -16.80 6.46
N THR A 291 3.06 -15.88 5.49
CA THR A 291 3.84 -15.96 4.26
C THR A 291 5.05 -15.03 4.36
N ILE A 292 6.24 -15.60 4.16
CA ILE A 292 7.50 -14.86 4.02
C ILE A 292 7.79 -14.74 2.53
N SER A 293 7.58 -13.54 1.98
CA SER A 293 7.97 -13.21 0.59
C SER A 293 9.39 -12.66 0.58
N PHE A 294 10.18 -12.96 -0.45
CA PHE A 294 11.53 -12.43 -0.61
C PHE A 294 11.98 -12.42 -2.08
N THR A 295 12.97 -11.58 -2.40
CA THR A 295 13.57 -11.49 -3.73
C THR A 295 15.00 -12.00 -3.67
N ALA A 296 15.34 -12.97 -4.51
CA ALA A 296 16.71 -13.46 -4.69
C ALA A 296 17.23 -12.99 -6.05
N THR A 297 18.34 -12.27 -6.09
CA THR A 297 18.90 -11.74 -7.35
C THR A 297 20.17 -12.47 -7.80
N GLU A 298 20.92 -13.08 -6.86
CA GLU A 298 22.06 -13.93 -7.21
C GLU A 298 21.62 -15.40 -7.38
N SER A 299 21.29 -15.78 -8.62
CA SER A 299 20.86 -17.14 -8.98
C SER A 299 21.95 -18.23 -8.86
N THR A 300 23.16 -17.84 -8.44
CA THR A 300 24.29 -18.76 -8.22
C THR A 300 24.55 -19.06 -6.74
N LYS A 301 23.84 -18.40 -5.82
CA LYS A 301 24.01 -18.56 -4.37
C LYS A 301 22.84 -19.32 -3.77
N ILE A 302 23.15 -20.05 -2.70
CA ILE A 302 22.13 -20.66 -1.86
C ILE A 302 21.38 -19.52 -1.17
N THR A 303 20.06 -19.51 -1.32
CA THR A 303 19.17 -18.71 -0.48
C THR A 303 18.75 -19.53 0.72
N GLU A 304 18.97 -19.01 1.91
CA GLU A 304 18.50 -19.61 3.16
C GLU A 304 17.44 -18.72 3.81
N ILE A 305 16.32 -19.30 4.22
CA ILE A 305 15.32 -18.65 5.09
C ILE A 305 15.23 -19.48 6.36
N THR A 306 15.71 -18.92 7.47
CA THR A 306 15.80 -19.62 8.74
C THR A 306 15.08 -18.86 9.85
N ILE A 307 14.27 -19.59 10.61
CA ILE A 307 13.49 -19.11 11.75
C ILE A 307 14.29 -19.30 13.04
N TYR A 308 14.27 -18.28 13.88
CA TYR A 308 14.89 -18.25 15.20
C TYR A 308 13.86 -17.84 16.26
N ASN A 309 13.99 -18.41 17.46
CA ASN A 309 13.22 -17.94 18.61
C ASN A 309 13.87 -16.69 19.24
N ASN A 310 13.26 -16.18 20.29
CA ASN A 310 13.76 -14.98 20.99
C ASN A 310 15.14 -15.14 21.65
N ASN A 311 15.58 -16.38 21.89
CA ASN A 311 16.91 -16.68 22.42
C ASN A 311 17.97 -16.82 21.31
N GLY A 312 17.61 -16.54 20.05
CA GLY A 312 18.49 -16.73 18.90
C GLY A 312 18.72 -18.20 18.54
N GLN A 313 17.96 -19.12 19.13
CA GLN A 313 18.05 -20.54 18.80
C GLN A 313 17.30 -20.81 17.50
N LYS A 314 17.93 -21.57 16.60
CA LYS A 314 17.33 -21.98 15.34
C LYS A 314 16.13 -22.89 15.62
N VAL A 315 14.97 -22.50 15.09
CA VAL A 315 13.69 -23.22 15.19
C VAL A 315 13.46 -24.07 13.95
N ASN A 316 13.61 -23.47 12.77
CA ASN A 316 13.34 -24.15 11.50
C ASN A 316 14.14 -23.51 10.36
N THR A 317 14.48 -24.27 9.32
CA THR A 317 15.02 -23.75 8.05
C THR A 317 13.99 -24.05 6.97
N LEU A 318 13.33 -23.01 6.48
CA LEU A 318 12.22 -23.14 5.53
C LEU A 318 12.69 -23.25 4.09
N VAL A 319 13.83 -22.62 3.79
CA VAL A 319 14.46 -22.64 2.46
C VAL A 319 15.96 -22.81 2.66
N SER A 320 16.59 -23.69 1.88
CA SER A 320 18.05 -23.82 1.79
C SER A 320 18.40 -24.42 0.43
N LYS A 321 18.32 -23.60 -0.62
CA LYS A 321 18.60 -24.03 -2.00
C LYS A 321 19.00 -22.86 -2.89
N ILE A 322 19.63 -23.17 -4.02
CA ILE A 322 19.82 -22.20 -5.10
C ILE A 322 18.46 -21.93 -5.73
N LEU A 323 18.10 -20.66 -5.87
CA LEU A 323 16.84 -20.22 -6.45
C LEU A 323 17.11 -19.44 -7.74
N PRO A 324 16.23 -19.54 -8.75
CA PRO A 324 16.25 -18.61 -9.88
C PRO A 324 16.20 -17.16 -9.40
N ALA A 325 16.78 -16.25 -10.18
CA ALA A 325 16.60 -14.83 -9.93
C ALA A 325 15.10 -14.48 -10.01
N GLY A 326 14.63 -13.65 -9.08
CA GLY A 326 13.24 -13.21 -9.01
C GLY A 326 12.61 -13.40 -7.63
N GLU A 327 11.30 -13.38 -7.61
CA GLU A 327 10.50 -13.48 -6.39
C GLU A 327 10.23 -14.91 -5.97
N HIS A 328 10.22 -15.10 -4.65
CA HIS A 328 9.92 -16.37 -4.02
C HIS A 328 9.09 -16.11 -2.76
N SER A 329 8.35 -17.13 -2.34
CA SER A 329 7.64 -17.11 -1.07
C SER A 329 7.73 -18.47 -0.39
N VAL A 330 7.64 -18.45 0.94
CA VAL A 330 7.55 -19.66 1.76
C VAL A 330 6.57 -19.43 2.89
N VAL A 331 5.73 -20.43 3.15
CA VAL A 331 4.78 -20.41 4.26
C VAL A 331 5.45 -21.01 5.49
N TRP A 332 5.33 -20.32 6.63
CA TRP A 332 5.62 -20.90 7.93
C TRP A 332 4.33 -21.11 8.72
N ASN A 333 4.07 -22.35 9.13
CA ASN A 333 2.87 -22.76 9.85
C ASN A 333 3.10 -22.89 11.37
N GLY A 334 4.11 -22.21 11.91
CA GLY A 334 4.44 -22.25 13.33
C GLY A 334 4.97 -23.60 13.81
N THR A 335 5.82 -24.26 13.01
CA THR A 335 6.47 -25.53 13.36
C THR A 335 8.00 -25.45 13.40
N ASP A 336 8.62 -26.28 14.24
CA ASP A 336 10.07 -26.48 14.26
C ASP A 336 10.55 -27.45 13.17
N ASN A 337 11.86 -27.68 13.10
CA ASN A 337 12.49 -28.59 12.13
C ASN A 337 12.10 -30.08 12.28
N THR A 338 11.41 -30.46 13.36
CA THR A 338 10.86 -31.80 13.58
C THR A 338 9.37 -31.89 13.28
N GLY A 339 8.75 -30.78 12.84
CA GLY A 339 7.33 -30.67 12.54
C GLY A 339 6.45 -30.41 13.76
N ASN A 340 7.04 -30.22 14.95
CA ASN A 340 6.28 -29.92 16.16
C ASN A 340 5.85 -28.45 16.19
N LYS A 341 4.62 -28.19 16.64
CA LYS A 341 4.11 -26.82 16.79
C LYS A 341 4.88 -26.08 17.88
N VAL A 342 5.32 -24.86 17.58
CA VAL A 342 5.96 -23.99 18.56
C VAL A 342 4.92 -23.18 19.36
N SER A 343 5.36 -22.55 20.46
CA SER A 343 4.51 -21.71 21.30
C SER A 343 4.25 -20.35 20.64
N SER A 344 3.19 -19.66 21.04
CA SER A 344 3.01 -18.24 20.73
C SER A 344 4.19 -17.43 21.27
N GLY A 345 4.54 -16.34 20.61
CA GLY A 345 5.67 -15.50 20.99
C GLY A 345 6.36 -14.84 19.82
N ILE A 346 7.49 -14.19 20.12
CA ILE A 346 8.30 -13.48 19.15
C ILE A 346 9.28 -14.45 18.50
N TYR A 347 9.34 -14.36 17.18
CA TYR A 347 10.30 -15.07 16.38
C TYR A 347 11.00 -14.11 15.43
N TYR A 348 12.12 -14.54 14.89
CA TYR A 348 12.87 -13.83 13.87
C TYR A 348 13.04 -14.74 12.67
N TYR A 349 12.96 -14.19 11.48
CA TYR A 349 13.38 -14.89 10.27
C TYR A 349 14.52 -14.13 9.62
N LYS A 350 15.50 -14.89 9.17
CA LYS A 350 16.72 -14.40 8.54
C LYS A 350 16.77 -14.92 7.11
N MET A 351 17.07 -14.03 6.17
CA MET A 351 17.47 -14.40 4.83
C MET A 351 18.98 -14.28 4.69
N THR A 352 19.60 -15.26 4.04
CA THR A 352 20.96 -15.15 3.50
C THR A 352 20.96 -15.50 2.02
N ASN A 353 21.70 -14.75 1.21
CA ASN A 353 22.01 -15.09 -0.17
C ASN A 353 23.32 -14.36 -0.55
N GLY A 354 24.41 -15.12 -0.71
CA GLY A 354 25.74 -14.53 -0.92
C GLY A 354 26.19 -13.64 0.26
N LYS A 355 26.43 -12.36 -0.01
CA LYS A 355 26.80 -11.36 1.03
C LYS A 355 25.59 -10.70 1.70
N PHE A 356 24.40 -10.88 1.13
CA PHE A 356 23.19 -10.29 1.68
C PHE A 356 22.75 -11.05 2.92
N THR A 357 22.38 -10.28 3.95
CA THR A 357 21.74 -10.79 5.15
C THR A 357 20.77 -9.74 5.64
N ASP A 358 19.51 -10.14 5.81
CA ASP A 358 18.47 -9.31 6.45
C ASP A 358 17.71 -10.17 7.46
N ILE A 359 17.22 -9.53 8.52
CA ILE A 359 16.51 -10.16 9.62
C ILE A 359 15.27 -9.33 9.91
N LYS A 360 14.13 -10.00 10.06
CA LYS A 360 12.86 -9.39 10.45
C LYS A 360 12.25 -10.10 11.64
N LYS A 361 11.50 -9.35 12.43
CA LYS A 361 10.82 -9.80 13.66
C LYS A 361 9.36 -10.12 13.34
N MET A 362 8.82 -11.22 13.85
CA MET A 362 7.42 -11.62 13.66
C MET A 362 6.78 -12.05 14.98
N LEU A 363 5.47 -11.87 15.11
CA LEU A 363 4.70 -12.22 16.30
C LEU A 363 3.69 -13.33 15.96
N MET A 364 3.88 -14.50 16.57
CA MET A 364 2.93 -15.60 16.51
C MET A 364 1.97 -15.52 17.69
N ILE A 365 0.67 -15.58 17.41
CA ILE A 365 -0.39 -15.61 18.42
C ILE A 365 -1.15 -16.93 18.24
N LYS A 366 -1.55 -17.58 19.34
CA LYS A 366 -2.46 -18.74 19.29
C LYS A 366 -3.80 -18.33 19.86
#